data_AF-A0A7S0EPW0-F1
#
_entry.id   AF-A0A7S0EPW0-F1
#
_cell.length_a   1.000
_cell.length_b   1.000
_cell.length_c   1.000
_cell.angle_alpha   90.00
_cell.angle_beta   90.00
_cell.angle_gamma   90.00
#
_symmetry.space_group_name_H-M   'P 1'
#
loop_
_entity.id
_entity.type
_entity.pdbx_description
1 polymer ?
#
loop_
_entity_poly.entity_id
_entity_poly.type
_entity_poly.pdbx_seq_one_letter_code
_entity_poly.pdbx_strand_id
1 'polypeptide(L)'
;LHTKNWRPQVLLFCKAGYDGMVSQPGLLTFVNQLKGARGVTIISTAIGGDLIKSAGTQMRIERTLRRQRDEQGIHGFTQVVMTEHVETALDSLLQTAGLGGLGP
;
A
#
# COMPACT_ATOMS: atom_id res chain seq x y z
N LEU A 1 -27.41 4.19 -10.78
CA LEU A 1 -26.63 3.41 -9.78
C LEU A 1 -27.63 2.66 -8.90
N HIS A 2 -27.61 1.32 -8.89
CA HIS A 2 -28.31 0.57 -7.84
C HIS A 2 -27.25 0.20 -6.78
N THR A 3 -27.48 0.61 -5.53
CA THR A 3 -26.64 0.39 -4.33
C THR A 3 -26.40 -1.08 -3.95
N LYS A 4 -26.84 -2.05 -4.77
CA LYS A 4 -26.77 -3.49 -4.50
C LYS A 4 -25.55 -4.21 -5.09
N ASN A 5 -24.73 -3.53 -5.91
CA ASN A 5 -23.52 -4.11 -6.50
C ASN A 5 -22.26 -3.53 -5.87
N TRP A 6 -21.89 -4.05 -4.69
CA TRP A 6 -20.64 -3.68 -4.02
C TRP A 6 -19.44 -4.17 -4.84
N ARG A 7 -18.48 -3.27 -5.07
CA ARG A 7 -17.20 -3.59 -5.72
C ARG A 7 -16.09 -3.26 -4.72
N PRO A 8 -15.43 -4.26 -4.11
CA PRO A 8 -14.40 -4.00 -3.11
C PRO A 8 -13.25 -3.22 -3.71
N GLN A 9 -12.86 -2.13 -3.07
CA GLN A 9 -11.51 -1.58 -3.16
C GLN A 9 -10.72 -2.13 -1.95
N VAL A 10 -9.41 -2.36 -2.11
CA VAL A 10 -8.62 -3.03 -1.07
C VAL A 10 -7.44 -2.16 -0.68
N LEU A 11 -7.34 -1.88 0.63
CA LEU A 11 -6.14 -1.36 1.27
C LEU A 11 -5.37 -2.53 1.89
N LEU A 12 -4.19 -2.82 1.35
CA LEU A 12 -3.29 -3.83 1.88
C LEU A 12 -2.25 -3.18 2.77
N PHE A 13 -2.30 -3.46 4.07
CA PHE A 13 -1.19 -3.17 4.97
C PHE A 13 -0.16 -4.30 4.94
N CYS A 14 1.08 -3.99 4.59
CA CYS A 14 2.17 -4.96 4.60
C CYS A 14 3.40 -4.40 5.31
N LYS A 15 4.17 -5.28 5.96
CA LYS A 15 5.50 -4.94 6.48
C LYS A 15 6.51 -5.01 5.34
N ALA A 16 7.39 -4.02 5.27
CA ALA A 16 8.51 -3.98 4.32
C ALA A 16 9.81 -3.61 5.04
N GLY A 17 10.93 -4.09 4.52
CA GLY A 17 12.26 -3.70 4.98
C GLY A 17 12.71 -2.33 4.45
N TYR A 18 13.88 -1.87 4.88
CA TYR A 18 14.51 -0.63 4.37
C TYR A 18 14.99 -0.73 2.90
N ASP A 19 15.03 -1.95 2.37
CA ASP A 19 15.21 -2.26 0.95
C ASP A 19 13.91 -2.08 0.13
N GLY A 20 12.78 -1.96 0.81
CA GLY A 20 11.44 -1.85 0.25
C GLY A 20 10.81 -3.20 -0.10
N MET A 21 11.43 -4.31 0.28
CA MET A 21 10.90 -5.65 0.02
C MET A 21 9.83 -6.01 1.04
N VAL A 22 8.65 -6.40 0.55
CA VAL A 22 7.56 -6.92 1.38
C VAL A 22 8.00 -8.20 2.10
N SER A 23 7.91 -8.22 3.44
CA SER A 23 8.36 -9.34 4.26
C SER A 23 7.58 -10.64 4.02
N GLN A 24 6.33 -10.53 3.57
CA GLN A 24 5.46 -11.66 3.21
C GLN A 24 4.95 -11.50 1.77
N PRO A 25 5.75 -11.90 0.76
CA PRO A 25 5.38 -11.71 -0.66
C PRO A 25 4.06 -12.37 -1.06
N GLY A 26 3.68 -13.47 -0.38
CA GLY A 26 2.40 -14.16 -0.61
C GLY A 26 1.16 -13.29 -0.41
N LEU A 27 1.25 -12.20 0.37
CA LEU A 27 0.15 -11.23 0.51
C LEU A 27 -0.14 -10.50 -0.80
N LEU A 28 0.88 -10.18 -1.60
CA LEU A 28 0.71 -9.55 -2.90
C LEU A 28 0.02 -10.51 -3.88
N THR A 29 0.45 -11.76 -3.89
CA THR A 29 -0.20 -12.80 -4.71
C THR A 29 -1.65 -13.01 -4.29
N PHE A 30 -1.92 -13.08 -2.99
CA PHE A 30 -3.27 -13.22 -2.43
C PHE A 30 -4.18 -12.05 -2.84
N VAL A 31 -3.70 -10.81 -2.73
CA VAL A 31 -4.53 -9.64 -3.08
C VAL A 31 -4.82 -9.60 -4.58
N ASN A 32 -3.86 -9.99 -5.42
CA ASN A 32 -4.09 -10.06 -6.86
C ASN A 32 -5.18 -11.09 -7.22
N GLN A 33 -5.12 -12.28 -6.60
CA GLN A 33 -6.13 -13.33 -6.79
C GLN A 33 -7.51 -12.89 -6.28
N LEU A 34 -7.57 -12.26 -5.11
CA LEU A 34 -8.82 -11.73 -4.54
C LEU A 34 -9.47 -10.69 -5.45
N LYS A 35 -8.67 -9.83 -6.10
CA LYS A 35 -9.15 -8.79 -7.00
C LYS A 35 -9.39 -9.28 -8.42
N GLY A 36 -8.88 -10.45 -8.80
CA GLY A 36 -8.94 -10.98 -10.16
C GLY A 36 -8.39 -10.00 -11.19
N ALA A 37 -7.29 -9.29 -10.85
CA ALA A 37 -6.69 -8.22 -11.65
C ALA A 37 -7.64 -7.07 -12.04
N ARG A 38 -8.72 -6.82 -11.26
CA ARG A 38 -9.69 -5.75 -11.54
C ARG A 38 -9.98 -4.89 -10.32
N GLY A 39 -10.14 -3.59 -10.56
CA GLY A 39 -10.36 -2.59 -9.52
C GLY A 39 -9.05 -2.09 -8.90
N VAL A 40 -9.17 -1.18 -7.95
CA VAL A 40 -8.02 -0.48 -7.35
C VAL A 40 -7.60 -1.17 -6.05
N THR A 41 -6.30 -1.37 -5.91
CA THR A 41 -5.65 -1.81 -4.67
C THR A 41 -4.63 -0.77 -4.24
N ILE A 42 -4.65 -0.37 -2.97
CA ILE A 42 -3.63 0.49 -2.38
C ILE A 42 -2.75 -0.38 -1.49
N ILE A 43 -1.46 -0.46 -1.78
CA ILE A 43 -0.49 -1.22 -0.97
C ILE A 43 0.28 -0.24 -0.11
N SER A 44 0.11 -0.35 1.21
CA SER A 44 0.67 0.59 2.16
C SER A 44 1.59 -0.08 3.16
N THR A 45 2.67 0.63 3.52
CA THR A 45 3.62 0.19 4.54
C THR A 45 4.07 1.35 5.40
N ALA A 46 4.31 1.08 6.68
CA ALA A 46 4.87 2.02 7.64
C ALA A 46 6.24 1.52 8.07
N ILE A 47 7.25 2.39 7.99
CA ILE A 47 8.64 2.05 8.26
C ILE A 47 9.19 3.00 9.32
N GLY A 48 9.90 2.43 10.29
CA GLY A 48 10.57 3.16 11.36
C GLY A 48 11.55 4.20 10.81
N GLY A 49 11.38 5.47 11.16
CA GLY A 49 12.36 6.51 10.84
C GLY A 49 11.85 7.93 11.00
N ASP A 50 12.79 8.87 11.05
CA ASP A 50 12.55 10.32 11.09
C ASP A 50 12.05 10.80 9.72
N LEU A 51 10.85 11.41 9.70
CA LEU A 51 10.18 11.84 8.47
C LEU A 51 11.03 12.82 7.64
N ILE A 52 11.71 13.76 8.28
CA ILE A 52 12.44 14.85 7.61
C ILE A 52 13.74 14.30 7.01
N LYS A 53 14.46 13.47 7.77
CA LYS A 53 15.76 12.92 7.34
C LYS A 53 15.61 11.77 6.36
N SER A 54 14.45 11.11 6.32
CA SER A 54 14.26 9.86 5.58
C SER A 54 13.59 10.03 4.21
N ALA A 55 13.35 11.24 3.71
CA ALA A 55 12.66 11.47 2.44
C ALA A 55 13.26 10.69 1.26
N GLY A 56 14.59 10.67 1.13
CA GLY A 56 15.27 9.90 0.08
C GLY A 56 15.12 8.39 0.23
N THR A 57 15.12 7.89 1.47
CA THR A 57 14.88 6.47 1.78
C THR A 57 13.43 6.09 1.49
N GLN A 58 12.47 6.93 1.87
CA GLN A 58 11.05 6.75 1.58
C GLN A 58 10.81 6.61 0.07
N MET A 59 11.36 7.52 -0.75
CA MET A 59 11.22 7.45 -2.21
C MET A 59 11.83 6.17 -2.80
N ARG A 60 12.95 5.70 -2.25
CA ARG A 60 13.59 4.44 -2.69
C ARG A 60 12.69 3.24 -2.40
N ILE A 61 12.18 3.16 -1.18
CA ILE A 61 11.30 2.06 -0.72
C ILE A 61 10.00 2.08 -1.54
N GLU A 62 9.40 3.25 -1.73
CA GLU A 62 8.21 3.45 -2.54
C GLU A 62 8.42 2.95 -3.98
N ARG A 63 9.59 3.23 -4.58
CA ARG A 63 9.93 2.73 -5.92
C ARG A 63 10.06 1.21 -5.97
N THR A 64 10.70 0.59 -4.97
CA THR A 64 10.79 -0.87 -4.87
C THR A 64 9.40 -1.50 -4.75
N LEU A 65 8.54 -0.94 -3.88
CA LEU A 65 7.19 -1.43 -3.66
C LEU A 65 6.32 -1.31 -4.92
N ARG A 66 6.46 -0.23 -5.68
CA ARG A 66 5.79 -0.06 -7.00
C ARG A 66 6.22 -1.14 -7.98
N ARG A 67 7.52 -1.44 -8.05
CA ARG A 67 8.02 -2.51 -8.91
C ARG A 67 7.40 -3.85 -8.53
N GLN A 68 7.37 -4.20 -7.24
CA GLN A 68 6.77 -5.45 -6.78
C GLN A 68 5.27 -5.54 -7.08
N ARG A 69 4.54 -4.42 -6.96
CA ARG A 69 3.13 -4.33 -7.36
C ARG A 69 2.97 -4.66 -8.85
N ASP A 70 3.79 -4.06 -9.70
CA ASP A 70 3.72 -4.23 -11.16
C ASP A 70 4.09 -5.65 -11.58
N GLU A 71 5.13 -6.22 -10.98
CA GLU A 71 5.54 -7.63 -11.19
C GLU A 71 4.44 -8.63 -10.81
N GLN A 72 3.62 -8.29 -9.81
CA GLN A 72 2.47 -9.11 -9.38
C GLN A 72 1.20 -8.84 -10.20
N GLY A 73 1.24 -7.91 -11.16
CA GLY A 73 0.08 -7.54 -11.98
C GLY A 73 -1.04 -6.83 -11.19
N ILE A 74 -0.72 -6.22 -10.06
CA ILE A 74 -1.70 -5.56 -9.20
C ILE A 74 -1.96 -4.15 -9.72
N HIS A 75 -3.21 -3.83 -10.04
CA HIS A 75 -3.60 -2.47 -10.44
C HIS A 75 -3.89 -1.60 -9.21
N GLY A 76 -3.21 -0.45 -9.13
CA GLY A 76 -3.50 0.58 -8.14
C GLY A 76 -2.25 1.32 -7.67
N PHE A 77 -2.21 1.70 -6.39
CA PHE A 77 -1.23 2.64 -5.85
C PHE A 77 -0.39 2.00 -4.74
N THR A 78 0.73 2.63 -4.44
CA THR A 78 1.59 2.29 -3.30
C THR A 78 1.71 3.51 -2.41
N GLN A 79 1.90 3.30 -1.11
CA GLN A 79 2.09 4.37 -0.15
C GLN A 79 3.03 3.94 0.99
N VAL A 80 4.20 4.56 1.07
CA VAL A 80 5.16 4.38 2.17
C VAL A 80 5.08 5.58 3.10
N VAL A 81 4.93 5.31 4.39
CA VAL A 81 5.00 6.32 5.47
C VAL A 81 6.21 6.04 6.36
N MET A 82 7.07 7.05 6.51
CA MET A 82 8.13 7.04 7.53
C MET A 82 7.56 7.56 8.84
N THR A 83 7.75 6.82 9.93
CA THR A 83 7.20 7.17 11.24
C THR A 83 8.09 6.66 12.37
N GLU A 84 8.09 7.33 13.51
CA GLU A 84 8.67 6.80 14.75
C GLU A 84 7.69 5.84 15.46
N HIS A 85 6.39 6.00 15.21
CA HIS A 85 5.31 5.22 15.80
C HIS A 85 4.47 4.56 14.70
N VAL A 86 4.63 3.24 14.53
CA VAL A 86 3.94 2.47 13.48
C VAL A 86 2.42 2.49 13.64
N GLU A 87 1.93 2.45 14.88
CA GLU A 87 0.48 2.46 15.19
C GLU A 87 -0.19 3.72 14.64
N THR A 88 0.37 4.89 14.94
CA THR A 88 -0.16 6.18 14.46
C THR A 88 -0.12 6.31 12.93
N ALA A 89 0.86 5.69 12.28
CA ALA A 89 0.93 5.67 10.83
C ALA A 89 -0.16 4.80 10.19
N LEU A 90 -0.52 3.67 10.82
CA LEU A 90 -1.62 2.83 10.34
C LEU A 90 -2.96 3.57 10.42
N ASP A 91 -3.22 4.28 11.52
CA ASP A 91 -4.44 5.10 11.66
C ASP A 91 -4.49 6.19 10.58
N SER A 92 -3.38 6.87 10.37
CA SER A 92 -3.26 7.92 9.35
C SER A 92 -3.49 7.35 7.94
N LEU A 93 -2.89 6.20 7.63
CA LEU A 93 -3.05 5.52 6.34
C LEU A 93 -4.51 5.07 6.14
N LEU A 94 -5.16 4.53 7.17
CA LEU A 94 -6.55 4.10 7.08
C LEU A 94 -7.49 5.27 6.76
N GLN A 95 -7.28 6.42 7.38
CA GLN A 95 -8.14 7.60 7.23
C GLN A 95 -7.88 8.38 5.94
N THR A 96 -6.66 8.33 5.43
CA THR A 96 -6.23 9.19 4.30
C THR A 96 -5.97 8.43 3.00
N ALA A 97 -6.08 7.10 3.01
CA ALA A 97 -5.87 6.30 1.81
C ALA A 97 -6.88 6.64 0.71
N GLY A 98 -6.36 6.85 -0.50
CA GLY A 98 -7.15 7.09 -1.69
C GLY A 98 -7.11 8.52 -2.20
N LEU A 99 -7.84 8.76 -3.29
CA LEU A 99 -7.92 10.05 -3.96
C LEU A 99 -9.34 10.28 -4.48
N GLY A 100 -10.09 11.16 -3.80
CA GLY A 100 -11.50 11.42 -4.13
C GLY A 100 -12.36 10.16 -3.99
N GLY A 101 -13.09 9.77 -5.05
CA GLY A 101 -13.90 8.54 -5.06
C GLY A 101 -13.12 7.22 -5.16
N LEU A 102 -11.78 7.28 -5.22
CA LEU A 102 -10.88 6.12 -5.29
C LEU A 102 -10.28 5.81 -3.91
N GLY A 103 -11.13 5.72 -2.90
CA GLY A 103 -10.79 5.24 -1.57
C GLY A 103 -11.08 3.74 -1.41
N PRO A 104 -10.31 3.04 -0.55
CA PRO A 104 -10.57 1.65 -0.18
C PRO A 104 -11.92 1.48 0.53
#